data_AF-A0A316QY86-F1
#
_entry.id   AF-A0A316QY86-F1
#
_cell.length_a   1.000
_cell.length_b   1.000
_cell.length_c   1.000
_cell.angle_alpha   90.00
_cell.angle_beta   90.00
_cell.angle_gamma   90.00
#
_symmetry.space_group_name_H-M   'P 1'
#
loop_
_entity.id
_entity.type
_entity.pdbx_description
1 polymer ?
#
loop_
_entity_poly.entity_id
_entity_poly.type
_entity_poly.pdbx_seq_one_letter_code
_entity_poly.pdbx_strand_id
1 'polypeptide(L)' 'MTRDLTEKNLVEEAEVFADISNVNLYDGRNVIQPEDLELLPQEMHYKDSEGKPAKVMADVRMRWRK' A
#
# COMPACT_ATOMS: atom_id res chain seq x y z
N MET A 1 -24.96 20.79 -1.56
CA MET A 1 -23.49 20.63 -1.56
C MET A 1 -23.20 19.14 -1.48
N THR A 2 -23.02 18.50 -2.63
CA THR A 2 -22.76 17.06 -2.75
C THR A 2 -21.34 16.83 -2.25
N ARG A 3 -21.19 16.26 -1.05
CA ARG A 3 -19.89 16.01 -0.43
C ARG A 3 -19.17 14.89 -1.20
N ASP A 4 -17.98 15.24 -1.65
CA ASP A 4 -16.82 14.44 -2.05
C ASP A 4 -17.06 13.07 -2.68
N LEU A 5 -16.64 12.98 -3.95
CA LEU A 5 -16.00 11.77 -4.46
C LEU A 5 -14.98 11.32 -3.41
N THR A 6 -15.22 10.18 -2.77
CA THR A 6 -14.21 9.54 -1.93
C THR A 6 -12.99 9.35 -2.82
N GLU A 7 -11.92 10.12 -2.60
CA GLU A 7 -10.68 9.96 -3.36
C GLU A 7 -10.22 8.52 -3.16
N LYS A 8 -10.37 7.69 -4.20
CA LYS A 8 -9.82 6.35 -4.17
C LYS A 8 -8.32 6.48 -4.26
N ASN A 9 -7.63 6.08 -3.21
CA ASN A 9 -6.19 6.03 -3.20
C ASN A 9 -5.72 4.94 -4.16
N LEU A 10 -5.31 5.32 -5.37
CA LEU A 10 -5.03 4.38 -6.47
C LEU A 10 -3.94 3.35 -6.13
N VAL A 11 -3.03 3.66 -5.21
CA VAL A 11 -1.98 2.71 -4.76
C VAL A 11 -2.49 1.66 -3.77
N GLU A 12 -3.75 1.75 -3.34
CA GLU A 12 -4.44 0.70 -2.57
C GLU A 12 -5.11 -0.34 -3.48
N GLU A 13 -5.26 -0.04 -4.77
CA GLU A 13 -5.76 -0.99 -5.76
C GLU A 13 -4.58 -1.83 -6.28
N ALA A 14 -4.61 -3.14 -6.02
CA ALA A 14 -3.50 -4.04 -6.32
C ALA A 14 -3.12 -4.04 -7.81
N GLU A 15 -4.10 -3.94 -8.71
CA GLU A 15 -3.88 -3.85 -10.17
C GLU A 15 -3.04 -2.62 -10.54
N VAL A 16 -3.45 -1.44 -10.05
CA VAL A 16 -2.75 -0.18 -10.34
C VAL A 16 -1.35 -0.18 -9.70
N PHE A 17 -1.22 -0.70 -8.48
CA PHE A 17 0.08 -0.82 -7.83
C PHE A 17 1.02 -1.74 -8.62
N ALA A 18 0.53 -2.89 -9.08
CA ALA A 18 1.29 -3.84 -9.88
C ALA A 18 1.73 -3.21 -11.22
N ASP A 19 0.84 -2.53 -11.93
CA ASP A 19 1.14 -1.86 -13.20
C ASP A 19 2.23 -0.79 -13.04
N ILE A 20 2.07 0.11 -12.06
CA ILE A 20 3.05 1.16 -11.76
C ILE A 20 4.40 0.53 -11.37
N SER A 21 4.38 -0.53 -10.56
CA SER A 21 5.61 -1.20 -10.11
C SER A 21 6.30 -1.94 -11.25
N ASN A 22 5.55 -2.61 -12.12
CA ASN A 22 6.07 -3.29 -13.30
C ASN A 22 6.72 -2.32 -14.28
N VAL A 23 6.12 -1.14 -14.50
CA VAL A 23 6.73 -0.08 -15.31
C VAL A 23 8.01 0.45 -14.67
N ASN A 24 7.98 0.83 -13.39
CA ASN A 24 9.10 1.52 -12.75
C ASN A 24 10.27 0.61 -12.35
N LEU A 25 10.01 -0.66 -12.04
CA LEU A 25 11.01 -1.59 -11.49
C LEU A 25 11.42 -2.70 -12.48
N TYR A 26 10.60 -2.98 -13.50
CA TYR A 26 10.79 -4.12 -14.40
C TYR A 26 10.64 -3.75 -15.89
N ASP A 27 10.88 -2.48 -16.25
CA ASP A 27 10.83 -1.98 -17.63
C ASP A 27 9.49 -2.29 -18.35
N GLY A 28 8.39 -2.30 -17.60
CA GLY A 28 7.04 -2.60 -18.11
C GLY A 28 6.76 -4.09 -18.31
N ARG A 29 7.66 -4.99 -17.91
CA ARG A 29 7.40 -6.44 -17.94
C ARG A 29 6.42 -6.82 -16.84
N ASN A 30 5.48 -7.70 -17.18
CA ASN A 30 4.47 -8.18 -16.24
C ASN A 30 5.06 -9.23 -15.27
N VAL A 31 5.77 -8.75 -14.23
CA VAL A 31 6.51 -9.58 -13.27
C VAL A 31 5.75 -9.73 -11.95
N ILE A 32 5.24 -8.63 -11.40
CA ILE A 32 4.38 -8.62 -10.21
C ILE A 32 2.94 -8.86 -10.68
N GLN A 33 2.31 -9.92 -10.19
CA GLN A 33 0.88 -10.15 -10.36
C GLN A 33 0.10 -9.50 -9.21
N PRO A 34 -1.07 -8.87 -9.44
CA PRO A 34 -1.90 -8.28 -8.40
C PRO A 34 -2.26 -9.27 -7.28
N GLU A 35 -2.46 -10.55 -7.60
CA GLU A 35 -2.82 -11.61 -6.66
C GLU A 35 -1.69 -11.96 -5.67
N ASP A 36 -0.45 -11.61 -6.03
CA ASP A 36 0.72 -11.80 -5.16
C ASP A 36 0.94 -10.62 -4.21
N LEU A 37 0.11 -9.57 -4.30
CA LEU A 37 0.20 -8.37 -3.48
C LEU A 37 -0.72 -8.45 -2.26
N GLU A 38 -0.18 -8.01 -1.13
CA GLU A 38 -0.93 -7.84 0.10
C GLU A 38 -0.93 -6.37 0.49
N LEU A 39 -2.13 -5.82 0.67
CA LEU A 39 -2.30 -4.49 1.22
C LEU A 39 -1.87 -4.47 2.69
N LEU A 40 -0.92 -3.59 2.99
CA LEU A 40 -0.44 -3.37 4.34
C LEU A 40 -1.32 -2.33 5.07
N PRO A 41 -1.51 -2.48 6.39
CA PRO A 41 -2.11 -1.43 7.21
C PRO A 41 -1.30 -0.14 7.09
N GLN A 42 -1.96 0.96 6.72
CA GLN A 42 -1.33 2.28 6.63
C GLN A 42 -0.88 2.80 7.99
N GLU A 43 -1.63 2.44 9.03
CA GLU A 43 -1.43 2.90 10.40
C GLU A 43 -1.27 1.70 11.32
N MET A 44 -0.17 1.69 12.09
CA MET A 44 0.06 0.72 13.13
C MET A 44 0.08 1.41 14.49
N HIS A 45 -0.74 0.92 15.40
CA HIS A 45 -0.75 1.32 16.80
C HIS A 45 -0.01 0.28 17.63
N TYR A 46 0.94 0.71 18.44
CA TYR A 46 1.64 -0.15 19.38
C TYR A 46 1.94 0.60 20.68
N LYS A 47 2.44 -0.12 21.68
CA LYS A 47 2.99 0.48 22.89
C LYS A 47 4.50 0.56 22.75
N ASP A 48 5.07 1.74 22.96
CA ASP A 48 6.52 1.90 22.98
C ASP A 48 7.16 1.18 24.19
N SER A 49 8.47 1.28 24.32
CA SER A 49 9.23 0.66 25.42
C SER A 49 8.84 1.17 26.81
N GLU A 50 8.18 2.34 26.91
CA GLU A 50 7.67 2.91 28.15
C GLU A 50 6.17 2.60 28.38
N GLY A 51 5.55 1.83 27.49
CA GLY A 51 4.15 1.46 27.56
C GLY A 51 3.19 2.53 27.03
N LYS A 52 3.69 3.62 26.44
CA LYS A 52 2.85 4.71 25.90
C LYS A 52 2.35 4.35 24.51
N PRO A 53 1.11 4.75 24.14
CA PRO A 53 0.61 4.56 22.79
C PRO A 53 1.48 5.31 21.77
N ALA A 54 1.95 4.59 20.76
CA ALA A 54 2.70 5.12 19.63
C ALA A 54 1.97 4.77 18.32
N LYS A 55 2.15 5.63 17.32
CA LYS A 55 1.61 5.48 15.96
C LYS A 55 2.75 5.56 14.96
N VAL A 56 2.79 4.62 14.02
CA VAL A 56 3.67 4.69 12.86
C VAL A 56 2.81 4.60 11.60
N MET A 57 3.14 5.46 10.63
CA MET A 57 2.58 5.40 9.28
C MET A 57 3.51 4.59 8.41
N ALA A 58 2.98 3.62 7.66
CA ALA A 58 3.76 2.84 6.73
C ALA A 58 4.03 3.64 5.45
N ASP A 59 5.31 3.75 5.07
CA ASP A 59 5.73 4.39 3.82
C ASP A 59 5.46 3.49 2.59
N VAL A 60 5.21 2.19 2.82
CA VAL A 60 4.95 1.19 1.79
C VAL A 60 3.51 0.68 1.92
N ARG A 61 2.78 0.66 0.80
CA ARG A 61 1.35 0.26 0.77
C ARG A 61 1.12 -1.22 0.50
N MET A 62 1.98 -1.87 -0.28
CA MET A 62 1.81 -3.27 -0.67
C MET A 62 3.07 -4.08 -0.37
N ARG A 63 2.87 -5.31 0.10
CA ARG A 63 3.92 -6.33 0.21
C ARG A 63 3.76 -7.35 -0.90
N TRP A 64 4.83 -7.60 -1.65
CA TRP A 64 4.88 -8.71 -2.61
C TRP A 64 5.27 -10.00 -1.88
N ARG A 65 4.43 -11.04 -1.96
CA ARG A 65 4.54 -12.28 -1.16
C ARG A 65 5.32 -13.42 -1.84
N LYS A 66 5.96 -13.17 -2.97
CA LYS A 66 6.69 -14.19 -3.75
C LYS A 66 7.82 -14.87 -2.96
#